data_AF-A0A974X9B1-F1
#
_entry.id   AF-A0A974X9B1-F1
#
_cell.length_a   1.000
_cell.length_b   1.000
_cell.length_c   1.000
_cell.angle_alpha   90.00
_cell.angle_beta   90.00
_cell.angle_gamma   90.00
#
_symmetry.space_group_name_H-M   'P 1'
#
loop_
_entity.id
_entity.type
_entity.pdbx_description
1 polymer ?
#
loop_
_entity_poly.entity_id
_entity_poly.type
_entity_poly.pdbx_seq_one_letter_code
_entity_poly.pdbx_strand_id
1 'polypeptide(L)'
;MKENILILADMEGIIGIYDMSDKDKCKSYMETEIKLLLDELISNDEFEIYFCDIHDNGETTSELYSLYPTVNFIKCYWNIDFKIKYDYAMLTGLHAKSGIGVLAHSFRDEIKNVFLGERIVGEIEVFINLLAYYKIPTIFVSADEQAMNEIPSYVVSTNISKSSLDKEKVKNNLTKKYKAYVKNLRYGLSHRDRAKYKYNSDSVQIELQDNNLLQYLEDSGIYTKSNMIYINDNVKIMDNLLKVANLMNTYYKNEYVKLLKKLREKFRNCDFNNIKSKKMKRILSIPLQNLSLDDLKIVNAELEKIFY
;
A
#
# COMPACT_ATOMS: atom_id res chain seq x y z
N MET A 1 -1.40 -27.68 20.80
CA MET A 1 -0.34 -26.82 20.22
C MET A 1 -1.03 -25.57 19.73
N LYS A 2 -0.49 -24.38 20.00
CA LYS A 2 -1.08 -23.14 19.48
C LYS A 2 -0.98 -23.12 17.95
N GLU A 3 -1.97 -22.55 17.30
CA GLU A 3 -1.98 -22.30 15.85
C GLU A 3 -1.20 -21.01 15.57
N ASN A 4 -0.37 -20.97 14.54
CA ASN A 4 0.36 -19.77 14.14
C ASN A 4 -0.53 -18.90 13.24
N ILE A 5 -0.73 -17.63 13.60
CA ILE A 5 -1.50 -16.69 12.78
C ILE A 5 -0.66 -15.52 12.31
N LEU A 6 -0.66 -15.28 10.99
CA LEU A 6 0.01 -14.15 10.36
C LEU A 6 -1.00 -13.03 10.07
N ILE A 7 -0.69 -11.81 10.50
CA ILE A 7 -1.52 -10.63 10.26
C ILE A 7 -0.73 -9.68 9.36
N LEU A 8 -1.32 -9.26 8.25
CA LEU A 8 -0.81 -8.20 7.39
C LEU A 8 -1.70 -6.97 7.57
N ALA A 9 -1.12 -5.87 8.02
CA ALA A 9 -1.85 -4.65 8.29
C ALA A 9 -1.34 -3.49 7.43
N ASP A 10 -2.26 -2.84 6.75
CA ASP A 10 -2.01 -1.63 5.97
C ASP A 10 -2.78 -0.44 6.58
N MET A 11 -2.40 0.80 6.21
CA MET A 11 -2.96 2.01 6.81
C MET A 11 -4.18 2.52 6.04
N GLU A 12 -4.11 2.56 4.72
CA GLU A 12 -5.03 3.30 3.87
C GLU A 12 -6.46 2.84 4.09
N GLY A 13 -6.70 1.55 4.29
CA GLY A 13 -8.01 0.96 4.51
C GLY A 13 -8.53 0.99 5.95
N ILE A 14 -7.81 1.55 6.91
CA ILE A 14 -8.24 1.59 8.31
C ILE A 14 -9.51 2.43 8.51
N ILE A 15 -10.34 2.03 9.47
CA ILE A 15 -11.56 2.76 9.86
C ILE A 15 -11.22 4.22 10.23
N GLY A 16 -11.78 5.17 9.48
CA GLY A 16 -11.65 6.61 9.77
C GLY A 16 -10.57 7.33 8.97
N ILE A 17 -9.73 6.62 8.23
CA ILE A 17 -8.69 7.21 7.37
C ILE A 17 -9.28 7.49 5.98
N TYR A 18 -9.50 8.76 5.65
CA TYR A 18 -10.03 9.21 4.34
C TYR A 18 -9.08 10.12 3.58
N ASP A 19 -7.99 10.48 4.25
CA ASP A 19 -6.99 11.44 3.82
C ASP A 19 -5.76 11.22 4.72
N MET A 20 -4.57 11.29 4.13
CA MET A 20 -3.30 10.97 4.79
C MET A 20 -2.50 12.22 5.15
N SER A 21 -3.11 13.42 5.12
CA SER A 21 -2.40 14.67 5.42
C SER A 21 -2.01 14.80 6.90
N ASP A 22 -2.80 14.21 7.80
CA ASP A 22 -2.56 14.19 9.25
C ASP A 22 -2.04 12.80 9.66
N LYS A 23 -0.72 12.63 9.58
CA LYS A 23 -0.05 11.34 9.84
C LYS A 23 -0.25 10.83 11.26
N ASP A 24 -0.21 11.72 12.26
CA ASP A 24 -0.38 11.33 13.67
C ASP A 24 -1.78 10.81 13.93
N LYS A 25 -2.79 11.45 13.33
CA LYS A 25 -4.17 10.98 13.42
C LYS A 25 -4.39 9.66 12.69
N CYS A 26 -3.79 9.48 11.52
CA CYS A 26 -3.85 8.23 10.77
C CYS A 26 -3.22 7.08 11.56
N LYS A 27 -2.04 7.30 12.14
CA LYS A 27 -1.37 6.38 13.06
C LYS A 27 -2.27 6.00 14.24
N SER A 28 -2.89 6.98 14.90
CA SER A 28 -3.81 6.75 16.02
C SER A 28 -5.01 5.86 15.65
N TYR A 29 -5.59 6.05 14.46
CA TYR A 29 -6.66 5.16 13.99
C TYR A 29 -6.16 3.75 13.70
N MET A 30 -5.01 3.59 13.05
CA MET A 30 -4.43 2.28 12.77
C MET A 30 -4.16 1.54 14.07
N GLU A 31 -3.49 2.17 15.04
CA GLU A 31 -3.23 1.56 16.34
C GLU A 31 -4.50 1.14 17.07
N THR A 32 -5.58 1.93 16.97
CA THR A 32 -6.86 1.57 17.60
C THR A 32 -7.44 0.29 17.00
N GLU A 33 -7.46 0.18 15.67
CA GLU A 33 -7.97 -1.01 14.98
C GLU A 33 -7.09 -2.24 15.24
N ILE A 34 -5.77 -2.08 15.27
CA ILE A 34 -4.83 -3.17 15.55
C ILE A 34 -4.92 -3.62 17.01
N LYS A 35 -5.04 -2.71 17.99
CA LYS A 35 -5.27 -3.05 19.40
C LYS A 35 -6.51 -3.94 19.55
N LEU A 36 -7.62 -3.57 18.92
CA LEU A 36 -8.84 -4.38 18.93
C LEU A 36 -8.62 -5.79 18.34
N LEU A 37 -7.84 -5.91 17.27
CA LEU A 37 -7.52 -7.22 16.69
C LEU A 37 -6.65 -8.06 17.63
N LEU A 38 -5.58 -7.48 18.16
CA LEU A 38 -4.63 -8.17 19.03
C LEU A 38 -5.28 -8.59 20.35
N ASP A 39 -6.11 -7.74 20.95
CA ASP A 39 -6.84 -8.05 22.19
C ASP A 39 -7.77 -9.27 22.01
N GLU A 40 -8.46 -9.37 20.86
CA GLU A 40 -9.33 -10.51 20.55
C GLU A 40 -8.54 -11.81 20.32
N LEU A 41 -7.38 -11.72 19.66
CA LEU A 41 -6.51 -12.87 19.46
C LEU A 41 -5.84 -13.32 20.76
N ILE A 42 -5.35 -12.41 21.59
CA ILE A 42 -4.68 -12.75 22.86
C ILE A 42 -5.68 -13.32 23.86
N SER A 43 -6.91 -12.78 23.88
CA SER A 43 -8.00 -13.36 24.69
C SER A 43 -8.35 -14.79 24.26
N ASN A 44 -7.99 -15.16 23.03
CA ASN A 44 -8.09 -16.50 22.51
C ASN A 44 -6.71 -17.18 22.56
N ASP A 45 -6.37 -17.77 23.71
CA ASP A 45 -5.07 -18.40 24.02
C ASP A 45 -4.68 -19.60 23.12
N GLU A 46 -5.36 -19.78 22.00
CA GLU A 46 -5.10 -20.77 20.96
C GLU A 46 -4.02 -20.33 19.95
N PHE A 47 -3.64 -19.05 19.91
CA PHE A 47 -2.77 -18.51 18.86
C PHE A 47 -1.38 -18.07 19.31
N GLU A 48 -0.40 -18.36 18.45
CA GLU A 48 0.88 -17.66 18.40
C GLU A 48 0.79 -16.59 17.29
N ILE A 49 1.01 -15.33 17.65
CA ILE A 49 0.64 -14.19 16.80
C ILE A 49 1.87 -13.60 16.14
N TYR A 50 1.81 -13.42 14.82
CA TYR A 50 2.81 -12.75 14.00
C TYR A 50 2.15 -11.56 13.31
N PHE A 51 2.59 -10.35 13.64
CA PHE A 51 2.01 -9.13 13.11
C PHE A 51 3.00 -8.42 12.20
N CYS A 52 2.61 -8.18 10.96
CA CYS A 52 3.42 -7.46 9.98
C CYS A 52 2.72 -6.16 9.57
N ASP A 53 3.41 -5.05 9.81
CA ASP A 53 3.06 -3.74 9.27
C ASP A 53 3.55 -3.69 7.82
N ILE A 54 2.63 -3.69 6.86
CA ILE A 54 2.95 -3.70 5.43
C ILE A 54 2.86 -2.31 4.80
N HIS A 55 2.52 -1.29 5.60
CA HIS A 55 2.46 0.11 5.15
C HIS A 55 3.87 0.73 5.10
N ASP A 56 4.25 1.32 3.96
CA ASP A 56 5.55 1.98 3.74
C ASP A 56 6.76 1.12 4.19
N ASN A 57 7.41 1.50 5.29
CA ASN A 57 8.58 0.83 5.88
C ASN A 57 8.24 0.06 7.17
N GLY A 58 6.95 -0.04 7.48
CA GLY A 58 6.32 -0.70 8.62
C GLY A 58 6.76 -0.19 9.99
N GLU A 59 6.98 1.12 10.10
CA GLU A 59 7.28 1.80 11.38
C GLU A 59 6.04 2.40 12.05
N THR A 60 4.87 2.28 11.44
CA THR A 60 3.61 2.89 11.90
C THR A 60 3.17 2.33 13.24
N THR A 61 3.36 1.04 13.47
CA THR A 61 2.85 0.33 14.65
C THR A 61 3.88 0.12 15.77
N SER A 62 5.02 0.81 15.70
CA SER A 62 6.14 0.66 16.65
C SER A 62 5.76 0.86 18.12
N GLU A 63 4.77 1.69 18.43
CA GLU A 63 4.28 1.90 19.81
C GLU A 63 3.58 0.67 20.40
N LEU A 64 3.09 -0.24 19.57
CA LEU A 64 2.41 -1.46 20.01
C LEU A 64 3.37 -2.52 20.55
N TYR A 65 4.66 -2.44 20.24
CA TYR A 65 5.63 -3.49 20.51
C TYR A 65 5.81 -3.71 22.02
N SER A 66 5.79 -2.63 22.81
CA SER A 66 5.90 -2.70 24.27
C SER A 66 4.58 -3.08 24.95
N LEU A 67 3.44 -2.79 24.31
CA LEU A 67 2.10 -3.09 24.84
C LEU A 67 1.75 -4.57 24.69
N TYR A 68 2.28 -5.22 23.66
CA TYR A 68 1.98 -6.62 23.32
C TYR A 68 3.25 -7.48 23.24
N PRO A 69 3.95 -7.71 24.37
CA PRO A 69 5.25 -8.39 24.37
C PRO A 69 5.19 -9.86 23.94
N THR A 70 4.00 -10.46 23.88
CA THR A 70 3.77 -11.84 23.41
C THR A 70 3.49 -11.92 21.90
N VAL A 71 3.45 -10.79 21.19
CA VAL A 71 3.23 -10.74 19.75
C VAL A 71 4.58 -10.64 19.04
N ASN A 72 4.77 -11.47 18.01
CA ASN A 72 5.95 -11.43 17.15
C ASN A 72 5.77 -10.34 16.10
N PHE A 73 6.25 -9.13 16.37
CA PHE A 73 6.19 -8.01 15.43
C PHE A 73 7.25 -8.15 14.33
N ILE A 74 6.80 -8.00 13.08
CA ILE A 74 7.58 -8.08 11.85
C ILE A 74 7.56 -6.68 11.22
N LYS A 75 8.75 -6.10 11.03
CA LYS A 75 8.89 -4.71 10.60
C LYS A 75 8.34 -4.43 9.21
N CYS A 76 8.40 -5.39 8.29
CA CYS A 76 7.87 -5.21 6.94
C CYS A 76 7.66 -6.55 6.24
N TYR A 77 6.93 -6.56 5.13
CA TYR A 77 6.59 -7.77 4.38
C TYR A 77 7.82 -8.64 4.06
N TRP A 78 8.91 -8.04 3.59
CA TRP A 78 10.16 -8.74 3.24
C TRP A 78 10.89 -9.36 4.44
N ASN A 79 10.40 -9.13 5.67
CA ASN A 79 10.92 -9.75 6.88
C ASN A 79 10.07 -10.94 7.36
N ILE A 80 9.00 -11.31 6.65
CA ILE A 80 8.20 -12.50 6.98
C ILE A 80 9.01 -13.77 6.69
N ASP A 81 9.14 -14.64 7.69
CA ASP A 81 9.78 -15.95 7.53
C ASP A 81 8.76 -17.02 7.15
N PHE A 82 8.62 -17.30 5.85
CA PHE A 82 7.76 -18.37 5.35
C PHE A 82 8.28 -19.79 5.63
N LYS A 83 9.41 -19.97 6.34
CA LYS A 83 9.77 -21.27 6.94
C LYS A 83 8.92 -21.59 8.16
N ILE A 84 8.33 -20.57 8.78
CA ILE A 84 7.32 -20.75 9.82
C ILE A 84 6.05 -21.28 9.16
N LYS A 85 5.52 -22.38 9.70
CA LYS A 85 4.23 -22.92 9.26
C LYS A 85 3.11 -22.09 9.89
N TYR A 86 2.63 -21.09 9.16
CA TYR A 86 1.43 -20.35 9.52
C TYR A 86 0.18 -21.19 9.19
N ASP A 87 -0.74 -21.30 10.13
CA ASP A 87 -1.98 -22.06 9.95
C ASP A 87 -3.07 -21.19 9.30
N TYR A 88 -3.07 -19.87 9.58
CA TYR A 88 -4.01 -18.91 8.99
C TYR A 88 -3.37 -17.54 8.78
N ALA A 89 -4.01 -16.74 7.93
CA ALA A 89 -3.70 -15.33 7.76
C ALA A 89 -4.91 -14.41 7.94
N MET A 90 -4.66 -13.19 8.39
CA MET A 90 -5.61 -12.09 8.42
C MET A 90 -5.02 -10.87 7.72
N LEU A 91 -5.84 -10.16 6.96
CA LEU A 91 -5.49 -8.91 6.30
C LEU A 91 -6.37 -7.82 6.88
N THR A 92 -5.79 -6.69 7.31
CA THR A 92 -6.60 -5.59 7.86
C THR A 92 -6.12 -4.23 7.41
N GLY A 93 -7.05 -3.30 7.21
CA GLY A 93 -6.72 -1.96 6.75
C GLY A 93 -6.31 -1.88 5.29
N LEU A 94 -6.75 -2.82 4.44
CA LEU A 94 -6.39 -2.85 3.03
C LEU A 94 -7.28 -1.90 2.22
N HIS A 95 -6.78 -1.45 1.07
CA HIS A 95 -7.54 -0.57 0.18
C HIS A 95 -7.74 -1.15 -1.21
N ALA A 96 -8.64 -0.53 -1.96
CA ALA A 96 -8.93 -0.87 -3.33
C ALA A 96 -7.76 -0.51 -4.25
N LYS A 97 -7.63 -1.29 -5.33
CA LYS A 97 -6.60 -1.06 -6.35
C LYS A 97 -6.73 0.29 -7.05
N SER A 98 -5.66 0.68 -7.74
CA SER A 98 -5.57 1.94 -8.49
C SER A 98 -6.81 2.23 -9.35
N GLY A 99 -7.27 3.47 -9.28
CA GLY A 99 -8.39 3.99 -10.08
C GLY A 99 -9.79 3.78 -9.50
N ILE A 100 -9.95 3.04 -8.39
CA ILE A 100 -11.27 2.77 -7.80
C ILE A 100 -11.18 2.88 -6.28
N GLY A 101 -11.85 3.85 -5.64
CA GLY A 101 -11.98 3.91 -4.17
C GLY A 101 -11.25 5.06 -3.48
N VAL A 102 -11.14 4.97 -2.16
CA VAL A 102 -10.55 6.03 -1.29
C VAL A 102 -9.09 5.70 -1.01
N LEU A 103 -8.16 6.58 -1.42
CA LEU A 103 -6.70 6.36 -1.35
C LEU A 103 -6.20 5.19 -2.23
N ALA A 104 -6.94 4.93 -3.32
CA ALA A 104 -6.75 3.76 -4.15
C ALA A 104 -5.47 3.83 -5.00
N HIS A 105 -4.59 2.85 -4.79
CA HIS A 105 -3.36 2.65 -5.55
C HIS A 105 -2.99 1.16 -5.58
N SER A 106 -1.84 0.79 -6.17
CA SER A 106 -1.38 -0.62 -6.17
C SER A 106 0.13 -0.69 -5.99
N PHE A 107 0.55 -0.93 -4.75
CA PHE A 107 1.89 -0.90 -4.19
C PHE A 107 2.57 0.47 -4.23
N ARG A 108 2.43 1.19 -5.34
CA ARG A 108 2.99 2.52 -5.55
C ARG A 108 2.15 3.34 -6.50
N ASP A 109 2.18 4.66 -6.36
CA ASP A 109 1.47 5.59 -7.23
C ASP A 109 1.93 5.54 -8.70
N GLU A 110 3.16 5.14 -8.98
CA GLU A 110 3.66 5.07 -10.36
C GLU A 110 3.21 3.81 -11.11
N ILE A 111 2.63 2.84 -10.38
CA ILE A 111 2.02 1.64 -10.95
C ILE A 111 0.59 1.97 -11.35
N LYS A 112 0.26 1.72 -12.62
CA LYS A 112 -1.07 1.94 -13.15
C LYS A 112 -1.98 0.74 -12.88
N ASN A 113 -1.53 -0.45 -13.24
CA ASN A 113 -2.26 -1.70 -13.07
C ASN A 113 -1.30 -2.83 -12.74
N VAL A 114 -1.77 -3.77 -11.92
CA VAL A 114 -1.14 -5.08 -11.73
C VAL A 114 -2.05 -6.13 -12.33
N PHE A 115 -1.48 -7.06 -13.08
CA PHE A 115 -2.20 -8.17 -13.70
C PHE A 115 -1.71 -9.49 -13.12
N LEU A 116 -2.65 -10.37 -12.81
CA LEU A 116 -2.40 -11.79 -12.54
C LEU A 116 -3.06 -12.59 -13.66
N GLY A 117 -2.23 -13.11 -14.58
CA GLY A 117 -2.73 -13.56 -15.88
C GLY A 117 -3.29 -12.39 -16.68
N GLU A 118 -4.56 -12.48 -17.07
CA GLU A 118 -5.27 -11.43 -17.83
C GLU A 118 -6.12 -10.50 -16.94
N ARG A 119 -6.22 -10.79 -15.64
CA ARG A 119 -7.08 -10.05 -14.71
C ARG A 119 -6.31 -8.92 -14.04
N ILE A 120 -6.92 -7.74 -13.98
CA ILE A 120 -6.43 -6.64 -13.14
C ILE A 120 -6.72 -6.97 -11.68
N VAL A 121 -5.67 -6.93 -10.86
CA VAL A 121 -5.71 -7.22 -9.43
C VAL A 121 -5.07 -6.07 -8.64
N GLY A 122 -5.44 -5.93 -7.37
CA GLY A 122 -4.74 -5.09 -6.41
C GLY A 122 -3.91 -5.89 -5.43
N GLU A 123 -3.46 -5.21 -4.38
CA GLU A 123 -2.61 -5.78 -3.35
C GLU A 123 -3.28 -6.93 -2.59
N ILE A 124 -4.59 -6.81 -2.33
CA ILE A 124 -5.37 -7.83 -1.62
C ILE A 124 -5.26 -9.19 -2.30
N GLU A 125 -5.55 -9.25 -3.61
CA GLU A 125 -5.54 -10.51 -4.35
C GLU A 125 -4.09 -11.02 -4.52
N VAL A 126 -3.10 -10.13 -4.68
CA VAL A 126 -1.68 -10.51 -4.70
C VAL A 126 -1.25 -11.16 -3.39
N PHE A 127 -1.54 -10.54 -2.24
CA PHE A 127 -1.18 -11.08 -0.92
C PHE A 127 -1.88 -12.41 -0.66
N ILE A 128 -3.19 -12.51 -0.93
CA ILE A 128 -3.94 -13.76 -0.77
C ILE A 128 -3.38 -14.86 -1.69
N ASN A 129 -3.03 -14.54 -2.93
CA ASN A 129 -2.43 -15.51 -3.84
C ASN A 129 -1.07 -16.02 -3.33
N LEU A 130 -0.24 -15.12 -2.80
CA LEU A 130 1.07 -15.47 -2.24
C LEU A 130 0.93 -16.32 -0.97
N LEU A 131 0.00 -15.99 -0.08
CA LEU A 131 -0.34 -16.82 1.07
C LEU A 131 -0.84 -18.22 0.64
N ALA A 132 -1.64 -18.28 -0.42
CA ALA A 132 -2.14 -19.54 -0.98
C ALA A 132 -1.01 -20.43 -1.55
N TYR A 133 0.05 -19.85 -2.12
CA TYR A 133 1.25 -20.59 -2.52
C TYR A 133 1.87 -21.34 -1.33
N TYR A 134 1.97 -20.66 -0.18
CA TYR A 134 2.44 -21.25 1.07
C TYR A 134 1.39 -22.08 1.82
N LYS A 135 0.21 -22.31 1.22
CA LYS A 135 -0.91 -23.06 1.80
C LYS A 135 -1.46 -22.44 3.09
N ILE A 136 -1.39 -21.11 3.20
CA ILE A 136 -1.89 -20.33 4.34
C ILE A 136 -3.26 -19.76 3.95
N PRO A 137 -4.38 -20.30 4.46
CA PRO A 137 -5.70 -19.75 4.17
C PRO A 137 -5.95 -18.42 4.89
N THR A 138 -6.60 -17.48 4.18
CA THR A 138 -7.01 -16.19 4.75
C THR A 138 -8.39 -16.29 5.37
N ILE A 139 -8.51 -15.94 6.65
CA ILE A 139 -9.76 -16.08 7.43
C ILE A 139 -10.49 -14.76 7.66
N PHE A 140 -9.80 -13.64 7.51
CA PHE A 140 -10.38 -12.32 7.70
C PHE A 140 -9.71 -11.30 6.78
N VAL A 141 -10.53 -10.45 6.15
CA VAL A 141 -10.05 -9.27 5.41
C VAL A 141 -10.88 -8.04 5.82
N SER A 142 -10.24 -7.00 6.35
CA SER A 142 -10.83 -5.67 6.53
C SER A 142 -10.31 -4.73 5.46
N ALA A 143 -11.20 -4.10 4.70
CA ALA A 143 -10.83 -3.16 3.65
C ALA A 143 -11.96 -2.15 3.37
N ASP A 144 -11.70 -1.16 2.51
CA ASP A 144 -12.77 -0.26 2.05
C ASP A 144 -13.82 -0.99 1.17
N GLU A 145 -14.99 -0.37 1.02
CA GLU A 145 -16.12 -0.95 0.29
C GLU A 145 -15.79 -1.31 -1.15
N GLN A 146 -15.00 -0.49 -1.85
CA GLN A 146 -14.63 -0.74 -3.24
C GLN A 146 -13.69 -1.95 -3.36
N ALA A 147 -12.83 -2.15 -2.35
CA ALA A 147 -11.87 -3.25 -2.26
C ALA A 147 -12.53 -4.62 -2.06
N MET A 148 -13.78 -4.67 -1.60
CA MET A 148 -14.51 -5.92 -1.38
C MET A 148 -14.62 -6.80 -2.63
N ASN A 149 -14.63 -6.19 -3.81
CA ASN A 149 -14.70 -6.93 -5.08
C ASN A 149 -13.42 -7.69 -5.42
N GLU A 150 -12.31 -7.41 -4.73
CA GLU A 150 -11.02 -8.09 -4.91
C GLU A 150 -10.86 -9.29 -3.98
N ILE A 151 -11.70 -9.38 -2.94
CA ILE A 151 -11.61 -10.43 -1.94
C ILE A 151 -12.22 -11.71 -2.52
N PRO A 152 -11.46 -12.81 -2.61
CA PRO A 152 -12.01 -14.08 -3.07
C PRO A 152 -13.13 -14.56 -2.18
N SER A 153 -14.17 -15.15 -2.78
CA SER A 153 -15.37 -15.63 -2.08
C SER A 153 -15.12 -16.75 -1.05
N TYR A 154 -13.90 -17.31 -1.01
CA TYR A 154 -13.50 -18.35 -0.07
C TYR A 154 -12.83 -17.80 1.21
N VAL A 155 -12.61 -16.49 1.30
CA VAL A 155 -12.25 -15.84 2.56
C VAL A 155 -13.43 -15.96 3.52
N VAL A 156 -13.16 -16.41 4.75
CA VAL A 156 -14.21 -16.77 5.71
C VAL A 156 -15.04 -15.58 6.16
N SER A 157 -14.40 -14.44 6.41
CA SER A 157 -15.03 -13.24 6.92
C SER A 157 -14.44 -11.98 6.31
N THR A 158 -15.28 -10.98 6.07
CA THR A 158 -14.85 -9.67 5.58
C THR A 158 -15.45 -8.55 6.41
N ASN A 159 -14.78 -7.41 6.44
CA ASN A 159 -15.27 -6.20 7.07
C ASN A 159 -15.09 -4.99 6.15
N ILE A 160 -16.15 -4.20 6.00
CA ILE A 160 -16.09 -2.91 5.32
C ILE A 160 -15.70 -1.84 6.34
N SER A 161 -14.46 -1.38 6.28
CA SER A 161 -13.94 -0.36 7.19
C SER A 161 -14.53 1.03 6.89
N LYS A 162 -14.61 1.39 5.60
CA LYS A 162 -15.06 2.70 5.11
C LYS A 162 -15.64 2.62 3.70
N SER A 163 -16.33 3.67 3.28
CA SER A 163 -16.81 3.86 1.91
C SER A 163 -16.64 5.32 1.49
N SER A 164 -16.50 5.58 0.19
CA SER A 164 -16.42 6.96 -0.34
C SER A 164 -17.60 7.84 0.07
N LEU A 165 -18.78 7.24 0.27
CA LEU A 165 -20.02 7.91 0.70
C LEU A 165 -20.04 8.29 2.19
N ASP A 166 -19.18 7.67 3.00
CA ASP A 166 -19.20 7.79 4.45
C ASP A 166 -18.32 8.95 4.98
N LYS A 167 -17.53 9.64 4.11
CA LYS A 167 -16.51 10.64 4.52
C LYS A 167 -17.04 11.72 5.49
N GLU A 168 -18.27 12.20 5.30
CA GLU A 168 -18.88 13.19 6.21
C GLU A 168 -19.63 12.57 7.41
N LYS A 169 -20.03 11.29 7.33
CA LYS A 169 -20.83 10.60 8.36
C LYS A 169 -19.98 9.87 9.41
N VAL A 170 -18.73 9.49 9.09
CA VAL A 170 -17.90 8.64 9.98
C VAL A 170 -17.51 9.29 11.30
N LYS A 171 -17.36 10.62 11.36
CA LYS A 171 -17.04 11.29 12.64
C LYS A 171 -18.03 10.93 13.77
N ASN A 172 -19.28 10.61 13.42
CA ASN A 172 -20.32 10.28 14.39
C ASN A 172 -20.58 8.77 14.55
N ASN A 173 -19.77 7.88 13.94
CA ASN A 173 -20.09 6.45 13.89
C ASN A 173 -18.90 5.47 14.02
N LEU A 174 -17.72 5.94 14.42
CA LEU A 174 -16.53 5.09 14.60
C LEU A 174 -16.79 3.89 15.52
N THR A 175 -17.46 4.11 16.66
CA THR A 175 -17.79 3.04 17.62
C THR A 175 -18.60 1.90 16.98
N LYS A 176 -19.54 2.21 16.08
CA LYS A 176 -20.31 1.18 15.39
C LYS A 176 -19.46 0.41 14.37
N LYS A 177 -18.57 1.10 13.65
CA LYS A 177 -17.63 0.48 12.71
C LYS A 177 -16.68 -0.47 13.44
N TYR A 178 -16.11 -0.06 14.58
CA TYR A 178 -15.28 -0.94 15.41
C TYR A 178 -16.06 -2.14 15.98
N LYS A 179 -17.32 -1.95 16.42
CA LYS A 179 -18.17 -3.08 16.83
C LYS A 179 -18.42 -4.07 15.69
N ALA A 180 -18.63 -3.58 14.48
CA ALA A 180 -18.80 -4.44 13.30
C ALA A 180 -17.49 -5.18 12.96
N TYR A 181 -16.36 -4.48 13.02
CA TYR A 181 -15.02 -5.05 12.84
C TYR A 181 -14.78 -6.22 13.79
N VAL A 182 -14.93 -6.01 15.10
CA VAL A 182 -14.73 -7.07 16.11
C VAL A 182 -15.71 -8.24 15.90
N LYS A 183 -16.97 -7.95 15.56
CA LYS A 183 -17.96 -8.98 15.25
C LYS A 183 -17.51 -9.86 14.07
N ASN A 184 -17.05 -9.25 12.98
CA ASN A 184 -16.62 -9.95 11.78
C ASN A 184 -15.29 -10.70 12.01
N LEU A 185 -14.38 -10.11 12.78
CA LEU A 185 -13.13 -10.76 13.22
C LEU A 185 -13.43 -12.07 13.98
N ARG A 186 -14.30 -12.00 15.00
CA ARG A 186 -14.75 -13.17 15.77
C ARG A 186 -15.44 -14.22 14.90
N TYR A 187 -16.17 -13.79 13.88
CA TYR A 187 -16.77 -14.72 12.92
C TYR A 187 -15.69 -15.48 12.13
N GLY A 188 -14.66 -14.78 11.63
CA GLY A 188 -13.52 -15.39 10.95
C GLY A 188 -12.79 -16.40 11.83
N LEU A 189 -12.55 -16.06 13.09
CA LEU A 189 -11.90 -16.94 14.08
C LEU A 189 -12.72 -18.21 14.39
N SER A 190 -14.02 -18.07 14.61
CA SER A 190 -14.91 -19.19 14.96
C SER A 190 -15.22 -20.13 13.80
N HIS A 191 -14.92 -19.72 12.57
CA HIS A 191 -15.20 -20.49 11.35
C HIS A 191 -13.96 -20.72 10.47
N ARG A 192 -12.76 -20.58 11.06
CA ARG A 192 -11.47 -20.73 10.37
C ARG A 192 -11.26 -22.12 9.78
N ASP A 193 -11.93 -23.13 10.32
CA ASP A 193 -11.99 -24.50 9.79
C ASP A 193 -12.57 -24.57 8.36
N ARG A 194 -13.36 -23.56 7.97
CA ARG A 194 -13.94 -23.45 6.62
C ARG A 194 -13.01 -22.78 5.61
N ALA A 195 -11.88 -22.25 6.07
CA ALA A 195 -11.00 -21.45 5.25
C ALA A 195 -10.36 -22.31 4.15
N LYS A 196 -10.32 -21.74 2.95
CA LYS A 196 -9.70 -22.39 1.79
C LYS A 196 -8.66 -21.44 1.21
N TYR A 197 -7.75 -22.02 0.45
CA TYR A 197 -6.82 -21.26 -0.38
C TYR A 197 -6.88 -21.81 -1.80
N LYS A 198 -6.66 -20.92 -2.77
CA LYS A 198 -6.55 -21.30 -4.17
C LYS A 198 -5.43 -20.48 -4.79
N TYR A 199 -4.29 -21.12 -5.00
CA TYR A 199 -3.15 -20.51 -5.67
C TYR A 199 -3.41 -20.43 -7.17
N ASN A 200 -3.15 -19.26 -7.75
CA ASN A 200 -3.05 -19.02 -9.17
C ASN A 200 -1.56 -18.86 -9.52
N SER A 201 -1.07 -19.72 -10.42
CA SER A 201 0.31 -19.75 -10.91
C SER A 201 0.55 -18.87 -12.15
N ASP A 202 -0.45 -18.11 -12.60
CA ASP A 202 -0.31 -17.21 -13.75
C ASP A 202 0.81 -16.18 -13.51
N SER A 203 1.47 -15.76 -14.59
CA SER A 203 2.48 -14.71 -14.51
C SER A 203 1.89 -13.40 -14.01
N VAL A 204 2.73 -12.57 -13.38
CA VAL A 204 2.36 -11.21 -13.00
C VAL A 204 2.92 -10.22 -13.99
N GLN A 205 2.12 -9.21 -14.32
CA GLN A 205 2.54 -8.09 -15.17
C GLN A 205 2.23 -6.79 -14.44
N ILE A 206 3.11 -5.80 -14.52
CA ILE A 206 2.94 -4.49 -13.87
C ILE A 206 3.03 -3.42 -14.94
N GLU A 207 1.91 -2.74 -15.19
CA GLU A 207 1.85 -1.61 -16.11
C GLU A 207 2.25 -0.33 -15.36
N LEU A 208 3.22 0.41 -15.91
CA LEU A 208 3.69 1.67 -15.34
C LEU A 208 2.99 2.88 -15.99
N GLN A 209 2.95 4.00 -15.26
CA GLN A 209 2.42 5.26 -15.80
C GLN A 209 3.44 6.03 -16.67
N ASP A 210 4.74 5.94 -16.37
CA ASP A 210 5.81 6.69 -17.05
C ASP A 210 6.63 5.79 -17.98
N ASN A 211 6.57 6.06 -19.29
CA ASN A 211 7.32 5.26 -20.26
C ASN A 211 8.84 5.45 -20.17
N ASN A 212 9.32 6.60 -19.68
CA ASN A 212 10.77 6.84 -19.56
C ASN A 212 11.40 5.99 -18.45
N LEU A 213 10.60 5.69 -17.41
CA LEU A 213 11.02 4.80 -16.33
C LEU A 213 11.27 3.37 -16.84
N LEU A 214 10.51 2.89 -17.82
CA LEU A 214 10.69 1.54 -18.37
C LEU A 214 12.07 1.34 -18.97
N GLN A 215 12.55 2.29 -19.78
CA GLN A 215 13.87 2.19 -20.38
C GLN A 215 14.96 2.07 -19.31
N TYR A 216 14.84 2.85 -18.23
CA TYR A 216 15.77 2.77 -17.11
C TYR A 216 15.73 1.40 -16.39
N LEU A 217 14.53 0.81 -16.26
CA LEU A 217 14.35 -0.51 -15.66
C LEU A 217 14.92 -1.61 -16.56
N GLU A 218 14.73 -1.53 -17.89
CA GLU A 218 15.33 -2.42 -18.89
C GLU A 218 16.85 -2.43 -18.80
N ASP A 219 17.45 -1.24 -18.79
CA ASP A 219 18.90 -1.06 -18.67
C ASP A 219 19.44 -1.61 -17.33
N SER A 220 18.56 -1.72 -16.33
CA SER A 220 18.85 -2.29 -15.00
C SER A 220 18.55 -3.81 -14.91
N GLY A 221 18.24 -4.46 -16.03
CA GLY A 221 17.99 -5.90 -16.14
C GLY A 221 16.63 -6.35 -15.65
N ILE A 222 15.63 -5.46 -15.61
CA ILE A 222 14.22 -5.83 -15.43
C ILE A 222 13.64 -6.17 -16.81
N TYR A 223 13.00 -7.33 -16.93
CA TYR A 223 12.35 -7.70 -18.19
C TYR A 223 11.04 -6.94 -18.35
N THR A 224 10.92 -6.21 -19.45
CA THR A 224 9.75 -5.42 -19.81
C THR A 224 9.32 -5.71 -21.26
N LYS A 225 8.07 -5.37 -21.57
CA LYS A 225 7.54 -5.32 -22.94
C LYS A 225 6.29 -4.45 -22.97
N SER A 226 6.13 -3.60 -23.99
CA SER A 226 4.90 -2.83 -24.21
C SER A 226 4.35 -2.12 -22.96
N ASN A 227 5.24 -1.44 -22.23
CA ASN A 227 4.96 -0.71 -20.99
C ASN A 227 4.66 -1.52 -19.73
N MET A 228 4.95 -2.82 -19.77
CA MET A 228 4.76 -3.71 -18.65
C MET A 228 6.10 -4.29 -18.18
N ILE A 229 6.26 -4.42 -16.87
CA ILE A 229 7.25 -5.29 -16.25
C ILE A 229 6.65 -6.69 -16.18
N TYR A 230 7.42 -7.72 -16.50
CA TYR A 230 6.98 -9.11 -16.48
C TYR A 230 7.68 -9.89 -15.38
N ILE A 231 6.89 -10.54 -14.52
CA ILE A 231 7.34 -11.40 -13.43
C ILE A 231 6.78 -12.80 -13.70
N ASN A 232 7.62 -13.68 -14.25
CA ASN A 232 7.21 -15.03 -14.63
C ASN A 232 6.91 -15.93 -13.42
N ASP A 233 7.61 -15.70 -12.30
CA ASP A 233 7.46 -16.43 -11.06
C ASP A 233 6.73 -15.53 -10.05
N ASN A 234 5.40 -15.67 -9.99
CA ASN A 234 4.57 -14.77 -9.18
C ASN A 234 4.80 -14.93 -7.66
N VAL A 235 5.48 -16.01 -7.23
CA VAL A 235 5.88 -16.18 -5.82
C VAL A 235 6.94 -15.15 -5.45
N LYS A 236 7.79 -14.77 -6.42
CA LYS A 236 8.83 -13.75 -6.27
C LYS A 236 8.32 -12.35 -6.54
N ILE A 237 7.00 -12.14 -6.63
CA ILE A 237 6.44 -10.82 -6.94
C ILE A 237 6.94 -9.78 -5.93
N MET A 238 6.96 -10.10 -4.64
CA MET A 238 7.35 -9.14 -3.59
C MET A 238 8.84 -8.81 -3.63
N ASP A 239 9.71 -9.79 -3.92
CA ASP A 239 11.14 -9.56 -4.13
C ASP A 239 11.40 -8.67 -5.35
N ASN A 240 10.67 -8.93 -6.45
CA ASN A 240 10.77 -8.14 -7.67
C ASN A 240 10.21 -6.73 -7.47
N LEU A 241 9.11 -6.56 -6.74
CA LEU A 241 8.54 -5.26 -6.39
C LEU A 241 9.52 -4.44 -5.56
N LEU A 242 10.19 -5.03 -4.57
CA LEU A 242 11.23 -4.34 -3.80
C LEU A 242 12.40 -3.90 -4.69
N LYS A 243 12.88 -4.78 -5.59
CA LYS A 243 13.93 -4.43 -6.56
C LYS A 243 13.51 -3.28 -7.46
N VAL A 244 12.30 -3.37 -8.04
CA VAL A 244 11.72 -2.34 -8.92
C VAL A 244 11.56 -1.03 -8.16
N ALA A 245 11.01 -1.05 -6.95
CA ALA A 245 10.84 0.13 -6.10
C ALA A 245 12.17 0.85 -5.83
N ASN A 246 13.24 0.10 -5.53
CA ASN A 246 14.58 0.69 -5.31
C ASN A 246 15.15 1.34 -6.58
N LEU A 247 14.95 0.71 -7.75
CA LEU A 247 15.35 1.28 -9.03
C LEU A 247 14.55 2.55 -9.36
N MET A 248 13.23 2.54 -9.13
CA MET A 248 12.36 3.70 -9.31
C MET A 248 12.77 4.86 -8.42
N ASN A 249 13.04 4.60 -7.13
CA ASN A 249 13.53 5.62 -6.20
C ASN A 249 14.85 6.24 -6.70
N THR A 250 15.74 5.41 -7.25
CA THR A 250 17.01 5.87 -7.83
C THR A 250 16.79 6.73 -9.07
N TYR A 251 15.92 6.28 -9.99
CA TYR A 251 15.53 7.02 -11.19
C TYR A 251 14.97 8.40 -10.85
N TYR A 252 13.96 8.47 -9.98
CA TYR A 252 13.32 9.74 -9.62
C TYR A 252 14.26 10.69 -8.87
N LYS A 253 15.15 10.17 -8.02
CA LYS A 253 16.21 10.97 -7.40
C LYS A 253 17.15 11.58 -8.45
N ASN A 254 17.53 10.82 -9.47
CA ASN A 254 18.38 11.32 -10.54
C ASN A 254 17.67 12.38 -11.40
N GLU A 255 16.41 12.13 -11.77
CA GLU A 255 15.59 13.09 -12.51
C GLU A 255 15.38 14.40 -11.73
N TYR A 256 15.15 14.29 -10.42
CA TYR A 256 15.09 15.43 -9.51
C TYR A 256 16.35 16.29 -9.57
N VAL A 257 17.53 15.67 -9.40
CA VAL A 257 18.81 16.38 -9.40
C VAL A 257 19.09 17.03 -10.76
N LYS A 258 18.84 16.32 -11.87
CA LYS A 258 19.01 16.87 -13.24
C LYS A 258 18.11 18.09 -13.45
N LEU A 259 16.83 17.97 -13.10
CA LEU A 259 15.86 19.03 -13.30
C LEU A 259 16.16 20.25 -12.42
N LEU A 260 16.54 20.02 -11.15
CA LEU A 260 16.96 21.07 -10.24
C LEU A 260 18.18 21.83 -10.78
N LYS A 261 19.17 21.14 -11.36
CA LYS A 261 20.34 21.77 -11.98
C LYS A 261 19.93 22.62 -13.20
N LYS A 262 19.13 22.07 -14.12
CA LYS A 262 18.61 22.78 -15.30
C LYS A 262 17.83 24.04 -14.90
N LEU A 263 17.00 23.93 -13.86
CA LEU A 263 16.23 25.06 -13.34
C LEU A 263 17.14 26.12 -12.72
N ARG A 264 18.12 25.75 -11.89
CA ARG A 264 19.08 26.73 -11.33
C ARG A 264 19.80 27.54 -12.40
N GLU A 265 20.16 26.92 -13.52
CA GLU A 265 20.79 27.60 -14.66
C GLU A 265 19.82 28.58 -15.34
N LYS A 266 18.57 28.16 -15.61
CA LYS A 266 17.53 29.04 -16.17
C LYS A 266 17.17 30.21 -15.24
N PHE A 267 17.03 29.94 -13.94
CA PHE A 267 16.63 30.94 -12.94
C PHE A 267 17.61 32.10 -12.83
N ARG A 268 18.91 31.88 -13.03
CA ARG A 268 19.92 32.95 -13.06
C ARG A 268 19.64 34.01 -14.13
N ASN A 269 18.90 33.65 -15.17
CA ASN A 269 18.64 34.48 -16.34
C ASN A 269 17.16 34.90 -16.47
N CYS A 270 16.32 34.62 -15.46
CA CYS A 270 14.89 34.94 -15.48
C CYS A 270 14.57 36.23 -14.72
N ASP A 271 13.74 37.09 -15.30
CA ASP A 271 12.99 38.10 -14.55
C ASP A 271 11.62 37.55 -14.13
N PHE A 272 11.48 37.25 -12.84
CA PHE A 272 10.27 36.64 -12.26
C PHE A 272 9.10 37.64 -12.11
N ASN A 273 9.33 38.94 -12.28
CA ASN A 273 8.29 39.96 -12.11
C ASN A 273 7.14 39.82 -13.12
N ASN A 274 7.41 39.20 -14.28
CA ASN A 274 6.43 39.02 -15.35
C ASN A 274 5.59 37.73 -15.27
N ILE A 275 5.82 36.89 -14.25
CA ILE A 275 5.05 35.65 -14.09
C ILE A 275 3.62 35.98 -13.65
N LYS A 276 2.64 35.73 -14.53
CA LYS A 276 1.21 35.95 -14.23
C LYS A 276 0.54 34.78 -13.51
N SER A 277 1.11 33.57 -13.61
CA SER A 277 0.51 32.35 -13.03
C SER A 277 0.53 32.37 -11.50
N LYS A 278 -0.67 32.38 -10.88
CA LYS A 278 -0.85 32.31 -9.42
C LYS A 278 -0.29 31.01 -8.84
N LYS A 279 -0.43 29.89 -9.57
CA LYS A 279 0.13 28.58 -9.21
C LYS A 279 1.66 28.63 -9.18
N MET A 280 2.27 29.21 -10.20
CA MET A 280 3.72 29.40 -10.29
C MET A 280 4.24 30.28 -9.15
N LYS A 281 3.60 31.42 -8.86
CA LYS A 281 3.98 32.28 -7.72
C LYS A 281 3.95 31.54 -6.38
N ARG A 282 2.95 30.67 -6.17
CA ARG A 282 2.87 29.83 -4.98
C ARG A 282 4.04 28.84 -4.92
N ILE A 283 4.31 28.13 -6.01
CA ILE A 283 5.43 27.17 -6.06
C ILE A 283 6.77 27.87 -5.84
N LEU A 284 7.01 29.02 -6.48
CA LEU A 284 8.24 29.80 -6.35
C LEU A 284 8.43 30.43 -4.97
N SER A 285 7.40 30.47 -4.13
CA SER A 285 7.53 30.90 -2.73
C SER A 285 8.23 29.86 -1.85
N ILE A 286 8.36 28.62 -2.35
CA ILE A 286 9.08 27.52 -1.71
C ILE A 286 10.50 27.49 -2.28
N PRO A 287 11.55 27.32 -1.45
CA PRO A 287 12.91 27.12 -1.94
C PRO A 287 12.97 25.96 -2.95
N LEU A 288 13.64 26.15 -4.09
CA LEU A 288 13.74 25.15 -5.17
C LEU A 288 14.14 23.75 -4.68
N GLN A 289 15.05 23.66 -3.72
CA GLN A 289 15.51 22.40 -3.12
C GLN A 289 14.46 21.68 -2.25
N ASN A 290 13.35 22.35 -1.94
CA ASN A 290 12.25 21.81 -1.15
C ASN A 290 11.02 21.51 -2.02
N LEU A 291 11.08 21.78 -3.33
CA LEU A 291 10.03 21.42 -4.27
C LEU A 291 10.03 19.92 -4.52
N SER A 292 8.85 19.34 -4.80
CA SER A 292 8.72 17.97 -5.29
C SER A 292 9.19 17.86 -6.75
N LEU A 293 9.41 16.65 -7.26
CA LEU A 293 9.74 16.45 -8.68
C LEU A 293 8.65 17.00 -9.60
N ASP A 294 7.37 16.83 -9.25
CA ASP A 294 6.26 17.33 -10.05
C ASP A 294 6.16 18.86 -10.01
N ASP A 295 6.42 19.49 -8.87
CA ASP A 295 6.55 20.94 -8.79
C ASP A 295 7.69 21.44 -9.68
N LEU A 296 8.85 20.77 -9.67
CA LEU A 296 9.95 21.12 -10.56
C LEU A 296 9.57 20.94 -12.04
N LYS A 297 8.82 19.89 -12.40
CA LYS A 297 8.33 19.67 -13.77
C LYS A 297 7.38 20.79 -14.20
N ILE A 298 6.46 21.19 -13.33
CA ILE A 298 5.54 22.33 -13.56
C ILE A 298 6.34 23.62 -13.76
N VAL A 299 7.31 23.89 -12.88
CA VAL A 299 8.17 25.07 -12.99
C VAL A 299 8.95 25.06 -14.31
N ASN A 300 9.55 23.93 -14.69
CA ASN A 300 10.30 23.85 -15.94
C ASN A 300 9.40 24.07 -17.17
N ALA A 301 8.20 23.48 -17.20
CA ALA A 301 7.27 23.66 -18.31
C ALA A 301 6.79 25.10 -18.44
N GLU A 302 6.52 25.79 -17.33
CA GLU A 302 6.14 27.21 -17.35
C GLU A 302 7.30 28.12 -17.75
N LEU A 303 8.53 27.84 -17.31
CA LEU A 303 9.71 28.57 -17.77
C LEU A 303 9.96 28.37 -19.26
N GLU A 304 9.72 27.18 -19.81
CA GLU A 304 9.85 26.93 -21.25
C GLU A 304 8.90 27.80 -22.08
N LYS A 305 7.70 28.12 -21.58
CA LYS A 305 6.77 29.07 -22.23
C LYS A 305 7.21 30.54 -22.18
N ILE A 306 8.15 30.89 -21.30
CA ILE A 306 8.65 32.26 -21.15
C ILE A 306 9.85 32.49 -22.07
N PHE A 307 10.64 31.45 -22.31
CA PHE A 307 11.87 31.52 -23.11
C PHE A 307 11.70 31.13 -24.58
N TYR A 308 10.56 30.53 -24.97
CA TYR A 308 10.20 30.16 -26.33
C TYR A 308 8.81 30.70 -26.67
#